data_AF-A0AA97CC10-F1
#
_entry.id   AF-A0AA97CC10-F1
#
_cell.length_a   1.000
_cell.length_b   1.000
_cell.length_c   1.000
_cell.angle_alpha   90.00
_cell.angle_beta   90.00
_cell.angle_gamma   90.00
#
_symmetry.space_group_name_H-M   'P 1'
#
loop_
_entity.id
_entity.type
_entity.pdbx_description
1 polymer ?
#
loop_
_entity_poly.entity_id
_entity_poly.type
_entity_poly.pdbx_seq_one_letter_code
_entity_poly.pdbx_strand_id
1 'polypeptide(L)' 'MKDKLNKFVSKNPKATSAEILEVIYDDIINLKNQGKSWSNIMDEISFCGVFIGDTAFYRFIENKKKKQSN' A
#
# COMPACT_ATOMS: atom_id res chain seq x y z
N MET A 1 9.65 2.74 1.70
CA MET A 1 8.31 2.63 2.28
C MET A 1 8.08 3.47 3.53
N LYS A 2 8.64 3.15 4.71
CA LYS A 2 8.29 3.81 6.00
C LYS A 2 8.38 5.35 5.98
N ASP A 3 9.50 5.92 5.53
CA ASP A 3 9.66 7.38 5.51
C ASP A 3 8.71 8.07 4.52
N LYS A 4 8.39 7.39 3.41
CA LYS A 4 7.44 7.87 2.39
C LYS A 4 6.02 7.92 2.96
N LEU A 5 5.60 6.86 3.67
CA LEU A 5 4.33 6.81 4.39
C LEU A 5 4.23 7.90 5.45
N ASN A 6 5.21 7.96 6.35
CA ASN A 6 5.21 8.92 7.45
C ASN A 6 5.11 10.35 6.94
N LYS A 7 5.90 10.71 5.92
CA LYS A 7 5.87 12.05 5.30
C LYS A 7 4.55 12.34 4.59
N PHE A 8 3.93 11.35 3.97
CA PHE A 8 2.64 11.54 3.28
C PHE A 8 1.49 11.72 4.26
N VAL A 9 1.37 10.84 5.26
CA VAL A 9 0.29 10.86 6.25
C VAL A 9 0.39 12.10 7.15
N SER A 10 1.60 12.53 7.52
CA SER A 10 1.78 13.77 8.30
C SER A 10 1.38 15.03 7.52
N LYS A 11 1.50 15.04 6.19
CA LYS A 11 1.01 16.13 5.33
C LYS A 11 -0.47 16.01 4.98
N ASN A 12 -1.01 14.79 4.98
CA ASN A 12 -2.37 14.48 4.55
C ASN A 12 -3.07 13.61 5.61
N PRO A 13 -3.41 14.16 6.79
CA PRO A 13 -3.97 13.37 7.90
C PRO A 13 -5.36 12.78 7.59
N LYS A 14 -6.02 13.26 6.54
CA LYS A 14 -7.32 12.76 6.05
C LYS A 14 -7.22 11.89 4.79
N ALA A 15 -6.00 11.49 4.42
CA ALA A 15 -5.80 10.64 3.25
C ALA A 15 -6.55 9.31 3.40
N THR A 16 -7.21 8.90 2.32
CA THR A 16 -7.90 7.62 2.23
C THR A 16 -6.91 6.47 2.08
N SER A 17 -7.33 5.25 2.40
CA SER A 17 -6.49 4.06 2.20
C SER A 17 -6.03 3.91 0.75
N ALA A 18 -6.86 4.28 -0.23
CA ALA A 18 -6.49 4.21 -1.64
C ALA A 18 -5.36 5.19 -1.99
N GLU A 19 -5.42 6.44 -1.51
CA GLU A 19 -4.36 7.43 -1.73
C GLU A 19 -3.06 7.02 -1.04
N ILE A 20 -3.15 6.45 0.16
CA ILE A 20 -1.99 5.92 0.86
C ILE A 20 -1.35 4.78 0.06
N LEU A 21 -2.14 3.80 -0.38
CA LEU A 21 -1.66 2.66 -1.18
C LEU A 21 -1.07 3.12 -2.51
N GLU A 22 -1.63 4.15 -3.14
CA GLU A 22 -1.11 4.75 -4.37
C GLU A 22 0.33 5.25 -4.18
N VAL A 23 0.58 5.99 -3.09
CA VAL A 23 1.89 6.57 -2.79
C VAL A 23 2.96 5.48 -2.59
N ILE A 24 2.59 4.32 -2.05
CA ILE A 24 3.52 3.21 -1.81
C ILE A 24 3.37 2.05 -2.79
N TYR A 25 2.61 2.20 -3.87
CA TYR A 25 2.31 1.09 -4.77
C TYR A 25 3.58 0.46 -5.35
N ASP A 26 4.52 1.27 -5.80
CA ASP A 26 5.80 0.79 -6.34
C ASP A 26 6.60 0.01 -5.29
N ASP A 27 6.61 0.48 -4.04
CA ASP A 27 7.26 -0.22 -2.92
C ASP A 27 6.56 -1.56 -2.64
N ILE A 28 5.23 -1.59 -2.66
CA ILE A 28 4.42 -2.82 -2.50
C ILE A 28 4.77 -3.85 -3.59
N ILE A 29 4.85 -3.42 -4.85
CA ILE A 29 5.18 -4.30 -5.97
C ILE A 29 6.64 -4.77 -5.89
N ASN A 30 7.57 -3.91 -5.48
CA ASN A 30 8.96 -4.29 -5.27
C ASN A 30 9.10 -5.37 -4.18
N LEU A 31 8.42 -5.21 -3.04
CA LEU A 31 8.37 -6.23 -1.99
C LEU A 31 7.75 -7.53 -2.50
N LYS A 32 6.71 -7.42 -3.33
CA LYS A 32 6.08 -8.60 -3.93
C LYS A 32 7.04 -9.35 -4.86
N ASN A 33 7.82 -8.62 -5.67
CA ASN A 33 8.82 -9.17 -6.58
C ASN A 33 10.01 -9.80 -5.83
N GLN A 34 10.30 -9.34 -4.61
CA GLN A 34 11.26 -9.98 -3.70
C GLN A 34 10.72 -11.27 -3.06
N GLY A 35 9.50 -11.69 -3.38
CA GLY A 35 8.91 -12.94 -2.90
C GLY A 35 8.09 -12.81 -1.62
N LYS A 36 7.86 -11.59 -1.10
CA LYS A 36 7.01 -11.41 0.09
C LYS A 36 5.55 -11.76 -0.19
N SER A 37 4.87 -12.32 0.81
CA SER A 37 3.43 -12.55 0.75
C SER A 37 2.68 -11.22 0.90
N TRP A 38 1.43 -11.18 0.45
CA TRP A 38 0.58 -10.00 0.63
C TRP A 38 0.32 -9.69 2.11
N SER A 39 0.16 -10.72 2.95
CA SER A 39 0.04 -10.55 4.39
C SER A 39 1.26 -9.85 5.00
N ASN A 40 2.47 -10.29 4.67
CA ASN A 40 3.69 -9.68 5.19
C ASN A 40 3.83 -8.21 4.75
N ILE A 41 3.42 -7.88 3.52
CA ILE A 41 3.43 -6.49 3.04
C ILE A 41 2.41 -5.64 3.82
N MET A 42 1.22 -6.18 4.10
CA MET A 42 0.22 -5.51 4.92
C MET A 42 0.69 -5.29 6.37
N ASP A 43 1.39 -6.28 6.93
CA ASP A 43 2.01 -6.16 8.25
C ASP A 43 3.06 -5.04 8.25
N GLU A 44 3.90 -4.96 7.23
CA GLU A 44 4.90 -3.87 7.08
C GLU A 44 4.27 -2.48 7.01
N ILE A 45 3.13 -2.35 6.31
CA ILE A 45 2.37 -1.10 6.26
C ILE A 45 1.81 -0.75 7.65
N SER A 46 1.28 -1.76 8.35
CA SER A 46 0.74 -1.62 9.72
C SER A 46 1.83 -1.22 10.72
N PHE A 47 3.04 -1.77 10.60
CA PHE A 47 4.20 -1.36 11.41
C PHE A 47 4.66 0.09 11.15
N CYS A 48 4.22 0.70 10.04
CA CYS A 48 4.42 2.12 9.78
C CYS A 48 3.34 3.01 10.43
N GLY A 49 2.42 2.43 11.21
CA GLY A 49 1.34 3.17 11.88
C GLY A 49 0.13 3.43 11.00
N VAL A 50 0.02 2.77 9.84
CA VAL A 50 -1.13 2.88 8.95
C VAL A 50 -1.87 1.56 8.90
N PHE A 51 -3.11 1.57 9.37
CA PHE A 51 -3.97 0.39 9.26
C PHE A 51 -4.81 0.44 7.97
N ILE A 52 -4.73 -0.63 7.18
CA ILE A 52 -5.51 -0.81 5.96
C ILE A 52 -6.20 -2.15 6.04
N GLY A 53 -7.53 -2.17 5.94
CA GLY A 53 -8.28 -3.42 5.96
C GLY A 53 -8.01 -4.27 4.72
N ASP A 54 -7.96 -5.59 4.91
CA ASP A 54 -7.69 -6.61 3.89
C ASP A 54 -8.52 -6.40 2.62
N THR A 55 -9.84 -6.25 2.78
CA THR A 55 -10.75 -6.05 1.64
C THR A 55 -10.37 -4.82 0.82
N ALA A 56 -9.99 -3.72 1.48
CA ALA A 56 -9.58 -2.50 0.79
C ALA A 56 -8.23 -2.68 0.08
N PHE A 57 -7.27 -3.34 0.74
CA PHE A 57 -5.96 -3.64 0.16
C PHE A 57 -6.08 -4.51 -1.09
N TYR A 58 -6.72 -5.67 -0.98
CA TYR A 58 -6.84 -6.60 -2.11
C TYR A 58 -7.62 -6.01 -3.28
N ARG A 59 -8.71 -5.29 -3.00
CA ARG A 59 -9.48 -4.58 -4.03
C ARG A 59 -8.64 -3.54 -4.77
N PHE A 60 -7.81 -2.79 -4.05
CA PHE A 60 -6.89 -1.83 -4.65
C PHE A 60 -5.88 -2.52 -5.58
N ILE A 61 -5.23 -3.59 -5.12
CA ILE A 61 -4.25 -4.35 -5.90
C ILE A 61 -4.88 -4.95 -7.16
N GLU A 62 -6.07 -5.55 -7.04
CA GLU A 62 -6.79 -6.11 -8.18
C GLU A 62 -7.13 -5.05 -9.23
N ASN A 63 -7.64 -3.90 -8.78
CA ASN A 63 -7.98 -2.77 -9.66
C ASN A 63 -6.73 -2.21 -10.37
N LYS A 64 -5.60 -2.14 -9.69
CA LYS A 64 -4.33 -1.71 -10.28
C LYS A 64 -3.83 -2.64 -11.37
N LYS A 65 -3.91 -3.95 -11.13
CA LYS A 65 -3.55 -4.97 -12.13
C LYS A 65 -4.44 -4.87 -13.38
N LYS A 66 -5.77 -4.75 -13.20
CA LYS A 66 -6.70 -4.60 -14.33
C LYS A 66 -6.41 -3.37 -15.19
N LYS A 67 -5.98 -2.26 -14.59
CA LYS A 67 -5.63 -1.02 -15.30
C LYS A 67 -4.30 -1.10 -16.09
N GLN A 68 -3.42 -2.06 -15.79
CA GLN A 68 -2.16 -2.25 -16.52
C GLN A 68 -2.28 -3.23 -17.70
N SER A 69 -3.40 -3.94 -17.81
CA SER A 69 -3.66 -4.90 -18.89
C SER A 69 -4.49 -4.36 -20.06
N ASN A 70 -4.83 -3.06 -20.04
CA ASN A 70 -5.44 -2.30 -21.14
C ASN A 70 -4.45 -1.26 -21.64
#